data_AF-A0A0D0DT60-F1
#
_entry.id   AF-A0A0D0DT60-F1
#
_cell.length_a   1.000
_cell.length_b   1.000
_cell.length_c   1.000
_cell.angle_alpha   90.00
_cell.angle_beta   90.00
_cell.angle_gamma   90.00
#
_symmetry.space_group_name_H-M   'P 1'
#
loop_
_entity.id
_entity.type
_entity.pdbx_description
1 polymer ?
#
loop_
_entity_poly.entity_id
_entity_poly.type
_entity_poly.pdbx_seq_one_letter_code
_entity_poly.pdbx_strand_id
1 'polypeptide(L)'
;MLYLGVSDTHEAQLDILRALTRKFNLDPNLDLSAIAAHCPFNFTGADFYALCADALLHALSHKVDELEKQRGQSHYIIIGSNLFYLVAQLNSLPEFHHHPVSPQFFVAEMVSGSQLQLVVSSGDFLLALQELIPSISESELSHYALIQQYWN
;
A
#
# COMPACT_ATOMS: atom_id res chain seq x y z
N MET A 1 10.56 -31.76 1.55
CA MET A 1 10.38 -30.37 1.06
C MET A 1 9.35 -29.69 1.95
N LEU A 2 9.49 -28.40 2.24
CA LEU A 2 8.48 -27.61 2.96
C LEU A 2 7.66 -26.84 1.93
N TYR A 3 6.34 -27.03 1.92
CA TYR A 3 5.41 -26.24 1.11
C TYR A 3 4.92 -25.03 1.92
N LEU A 4 5.02 -23.84 1.33
CA LEU A 4 4.46 -22.60 1.88
C LEU A 4 3.30 -22.18 0.98
N GLY A 5 2.07 -22.41 1.44
CA GLY A 5 0.85 -22.05 0.70
C GLY A 5 0.51 -20.56 0.78
N VAL A 6 -0.43 -20.15 -0.05
CA VAL A 6 -1.11 -18.84 0.05
C VAL A 6 -2.19 -18.88 1.13
N SER A 7 -2.69 -17.70 1.52
CA SER A 7 -3.79 -17.60 2.47
C SER A 7 -5.07 -18.24 1.91
N ASP A 8 -5.67 -19.13 2.68
CA ASP A 8 -6.88 -19.88 2.33
C ASP A 8 -8.16 -19.26 2.91
N THR A 9 -8.03 -18.24 3.76
CA THR A 9 -9.13 -17.56 4.44
C THR A 9 -8.93 -16.04 4.47
N HIS A 10 -10.02 -15.28 4.44
CA HIS A 10 -9.94 -13.81 4.55
C HIS A 10 -9.45 -13.37 5.94
N GLU A 11 -9.66 -14.18 6.98
CA GLU A 11 -9.07 -13.97 8.31
C GLU A 11 -7.54 -14.02 8.26
N ALA A 12 -6.95 -15.00 7.56
CA ALA A 12 -5.51 -15.07 7.38
C ALA A 12 -4.96 -13.90 6.55
N GLN A 13 -5.68 -13.48 5.51
CA GLN A 13 -5.33 -12.28 4.73
C GLN A 13 -5.40 -11.00 5.57
N LEU A 14 -6.40 -10.88 6.44
CA LEU A 14 -6.55 -9.77 7.39
C LEU A 14 -5.37 -9.71 8.36
N ASP A 15 -4.89 -10.84 8.85
CA ASP A 15 -3.72 -10.88 9.72
C ASP A 15 -2.44 -10.45 8.99
N ILE A 16 -2.29 -10.80 7.70
CA ILE A 16 -1.20 -10.30 6.85
C ILE A 16 -1.30 -8.78 6.69
N LEU A 17 -2.48 -8.27 6.34
CA LEU A 17 -2.71 -6.82 6.21
C LEU A 17 -2.34 -6.10 7.50
N ARG A 18 -2.85 -6.55 8.66
CA ARG A 18 -2.51 -5.99 9.98
C ARG A 18 -1.01 -6.01 10.26
N ALA A 19 -0.32 -7.09 9.88
CA ALA A 19 1.11 -7.21 10.09
C ALA A 19 1.91 -6.21 9.24
N LEU A 20 1.54 -6.06 7.96
CA LEU A 20 2.19 -5.15 7.01
C LEU A 20 1.88 -3.68 7.31
N THR A 21 0.66 -3.38 7.78
CA THR A 21 0.22 -2.01 8.09
C THR A 21 0.48 -1.61 9.55
N ARG A 22 1.19 -2.43 10.35
CA ARG A 22 1.41 -2.16 11.79
C ARG A 22 2.03 -0.79 12.07
N LYS A 23 2.82 -0.27 11.13
CA LYS A 23 3.47 1.05 11.23
C LYS A 23 2.77 2.11 10.40
N PHE A 24 1.61 1.83 9.82
CA PHE A 24 0.88 2.84 9.06
C PHE A 24 0.05 3.66 10.05
N ASN A 25 -0.07 4.95 9.78
CA ASN A 25 -1.09 5.76 10.39
C ASN A 25 -2.37 5.60 9.55
N LEU A 26 -3.31 4.81 10.05
CA LEU A 26 -4.53 4.44 9.33
C LEU A 26 -5.67 5.37 9.70
N ASP A 27 -6.57 5.65 8.75
CA ASP A 27 -7.82 6.35 9.03
C ASP A 27 -8.62 5.59 10.11
N PRO A 28 -9.11 6.25 11.17
CA PRO A 28 -9.92 5.58 12.21
C PRO A 28 -11.17 4.86 11.68
N ASN A 29 -11.67 5.24 10.51
CA ASN A 29 -12.82 4.62 9.86
C ASN A 29 -12.44 3.50 8.88
N LEU A 30 -11.14 3.20 8.70
CA LEU A 30 -10.69 2.12 7.84
C LEU A 30 -11.00 0.76 8.46
N ASP A 31 -11.81 -0.04 7.76
CA ASP A 31 -12.02 -1.45 8.07
C ASP A 31 -11.14 -2.35 7.21
N LEU A 32 -10.02 -2.82 7.77
CA LEU A 32 -9.12 -3.75 7.09
C LEU A 32 -9.77 -5.11 6.79
N SER A 33 -10.81 -5.50 7.52
CA SER A 33 -11.51 -6.76 7.24
C SER A 33 -12.30 -6.68 5.93
N ALA A 34 -12.91 -5.52 5.66
CA ALA A 34 -13.54 -5.23 4.39
C ALA A 34 -12.51 -5.24 3.25
N ILE A 35 -11.31 -4.68 3.46
CA ILE A 35 -10.22 -4.75 2.46
C ILE A 35 -9.82 -6.21 2.20
N ALA A 36 -9.63 -7.01 3.25
CA ALA A 36 -9.26 -8.42 3.12
C ALA A 36 -10.29 -9.21 2.30
N ALA A 37 -11.58 -8.92 2.49
CA ALA A 37 -12.67 -9.56 1.73
C ALA A 37 -12.63 -9.28 0.21
N HIS A 38 -11.94 -8.22 -0.22
CA HIS A 38 -11.73 -7.92 -1.64
C HIS A 38 -10.44 -8.56 -2.20
N CYS A 39 -9.59 -9.14 -1.36
CA CYS A 39 -8.32 -9.73 -1.78
C CYS A 39 -8.54 -11.14 -2.37
N PRO A 40 -8.09 -11.40 -3.61
CA PRO A 40 -8.12 -12.74 -4.20
C PRO A 40 -7.34 -13.78 -3.39
N PHE A 41 -7.81 -15.04 -3.36
CA PHE A 41 -7.13 -16.13 -2.64
C PHE A 41 -5.82 -16.59 -3.30
N ASN A 42 -5.55 -16.19 -4.55
CA ASN A 42 -4.26 -16.38 -5.20
C ASN A 42 -3.24 -15.29 -4.90
N PHE A 43 -3.56 -14.31 -4.03
CA PHE A 43 -2.57 -13.37 -3.54
C PHE A 43 -1.52 -14.06 -2.67
N THR A 44 -0.27 -13.78 -3.00
CA THR A 44 0.91 -14.17 -2.25
C THR A 44 1.30 -13.08 -1.25
N GLY A 45 2.26 -13.38 -0.37
CA GLY A 45 2.85 -12.36 0.50
C GLY A 45 3.46 -11.17 -0.26
N ALA A 46 3.93 -11.37 -1.49
CA ALA A 46 4.44 -10.29 -2.34
C ALA A 46 3.32 -9.38 -2.85
N ASP A 47 2.17 -9.95 -3.21
CA ASP A 47 0.99 -9.19 -3.61
C ASP A 47 0.44 -8.35 -2.45
N PHE A 48 0.40 -8.90 -1.23
CA PHE A 48 0.03 -8.14 -0.04
C PHE A 48 1.00 -7.01 0.28
N TYR A 49 2.30 -7.23 0.07
CA TYR A 49 3.30 -6.17 0.22
C TYR A 49 3.09 -5.05 -0.80
N ALA A 50 2.90 -5.41 -2.08
CA ALA A 50 2.62 -4.47 -3.15
C ALA A 50 1.35 -3.66 -2.86
N LEU A 51 0.26 -4.33 -2.48
CA LEU A 51 -1.00 -3.70 -2.10
C LEU A 51 -0.82 -2.63 -1.02
N CYS A 52 -0.12 -2.96 0.08
CA CYS A 52 0.09 -2.02 1.17
C CYS A 52 1.03 -0.86 0.76
N ALA A 53 2.05 -1.15 -0.04
CA ALA A 53 2.97 -0.13 -0.54
C ALA A 53 2.26 0.86 -1.48
N ASP A 54 1.42 0.37 -2.38
CA ASP A 54 0.68 1.19 -3.34
C ASP A 54 -0.40 2.01 -2.63
N ALA A 55 -1.12 1.45 -1.65
CA ALA A 55 -2.06 2.20 -0.82
C ALA A 55 -1.36 3.36 -0.08
N LEU A 56 -0.15 3.15 0.43
CA LEU A 56 0.63 4.21 1.06
C LEU A 56 1.06 5.30 0.05
N LEU A 57 1.41 4.92 -1.18
CA LEU A 57 1.77 5.86 -2.25
C LEU A 57 0.56 6.69 -2.71
N HIS A 58 -0.62 6.09 -2.80
CA HIS A 58 -1.88 6.79 -3.08
C HIS A 58 -2.21 7.82 -2.00
N ALA A 59 -2.08 7.44 -0.72
CA ALA A 59 -2.23 8.37 0.38
C ALA A 59 -1.24 9.55 0.29
N LEU A 60 0.01 9.29 -0.12
CA LEU A 60 1.03 10.32 -0.29
C LEU A 60 0.66 11.28 -1.42
N SER A 61 0.22 10.74 -2.54
CA SER A 61 -0.27 11.50 -3.70
C SER A 61 -1.39 12.45 -3.28
N HIS A 62 -2.41 11.93 -2.58
CA HIS A 62 -3.50 12.74 -2.04
C HIS A 62 -3.02 13.84 -1.09
N LYS A 63 -1.99 13.55 -0.27
CA LYS A 63 -1.45 14.55 0.65
C LYS A 63 -0.74 15.69 -0.06
N VAL A 64 0.04 15.37 -1.10
CA VAL A 64 0.68 16.37 -1.96
C VAL A 64 -0.37 17.27 -2.61
N ASP A 65 -1.41 16.68 -3.20
CA ASP A 65 -2.52 17.42 -3.81
C ASP A 65 -3.25 18.34 -2.82
N GLU A 66 -3.45 17.88 -1.57
CA GLU A 66 -4.06 18.68 -0.51
C GLU A 66 -3.23 19.93 -0.20
N LEU A 67 -1.91 19.77 0.01
CA LEU A 67 -0.99 20.86 0.33
C LEU A 67 -0.92 21.89 -0.81
N GLU A 68 -0.93 21.45 -2.06
CA GLU A 68 -0.94 22.36 -3.21
C GLU A 68 -2.25 23.15 -3.31
N LYS A 69 -3.40 22.49 -3.12
CA LYS A 69 -4.72 23.15 -3.13
C LYS A 69 -4.84 24.20 -2.03
N GLN A 70 -4.33 23.92 -0.82
CA GLN A 70 -4.32 24.89 0.28
C GLN A 70 -3.54 26.16 -0.06
N ARG A 71 -2.57 26.08 -0.98
CA ARG A 71 -1.77 27.21 -1.45
C ARG A 71 -2.43 28.02 -2.57
N GLY A 72 -3.64 27.66 -2.98
CA GLY A 72 -4.34 28.29 -4.10
C GLY A 72 -3.71 27.97 -5.47
N GLN A 73 -2.84 26.96 -5.54
CA GLN A 73 -2.33 26.43 -6.80
C GLN A 73 -3.34 25.43 -7.33
N SER A 74 -4.15 25.86 -8.31
CA SER A 74 -5.03 24.97 -9.03
C SER A 74 -4.25 24.37 -10.20
N HIS A 75 -4.11 23.04 -10.17
CA HIS A 75 -3.64 22.16 -11.26
C HIS A 75 -2.20 21.61 -11.12
N TYR A 76 -2.11 20.44 -10.49
CA TYR A 76 -1.28 19.35 -10.99
C TYR A 76 -2.14 18.08 -10.97
N ILE A 77 -2.36 17.47 -12.13
CA ILE A 77 -2.86 16.09 -12.18
C ILE A 77 -1.61 15.26 -11.90
N ILE A 78 -1.48 14.65 -10.72
CA ILE A 78 -0.42 13.66 -10.49
C ILE A 78 -0.70 12.49 -11.44
N ILE A 79 0.02 12.44 -12.55
CA ILE A 79 -0.07 11.33 -13.52
C ILE A 79 0.91 10.26 -13.05
N GLY A 80 0.48 9.47 -12.07
CA GLY A 80 1.17 8.29 -11.57
C GLY A 80 1.80 8.44 -10.17
N SER A 81 1.69 7.37 -9.39
CA SER A 81 2.14 7.29 -7.99
C SER A 81 3.61 6.92 -7.85
N ASN A 82 4.50 7.56 -8.63
CA ASN A 82 5.93 7.26 -8.54
C ASN A 82 6.58 8.07 -7.40
N LEU A 83 7.13 7.33 -6.43
CA LEU A 83 7.76 7.89 -5.23
C LEU A 83 8.79 8.98 -5.51
N PHE A 84 9.60 8.86 -6.56
CA PHE A 84 10.61 9.87 -6.90
C PHE A 84 9.97 11.23 -7.21
N TYR A 85 8.87 11.23 -7.98
CA TYR A 85 8.17 12.47 -8.33
C TYR A 85 7.47 13.08 -7.13
N LEU A 86 6.79 12.25 -6.33
CA LEU A 86 6.11 12.71 -5.11
C LEU A 86 7.09 13.34 -4.11
N VAL A 87 8.26 12.71 -3.91
CA VAL A 87 9.32 13.26 -3.05
C VAL A 87 9.89 14.58 -3.61
N ALA A 88 10.10 14.67 -4.92
CA ALA A 88 10.56 15.92 -5.54
C ALA A 88 9.53 17.06 -5.36
N GLN A 89 8.25 16.75 -5.47
CA GLN A 89 7.16 17.71 -5.29
C GLN A 89 7.09 18.20 -3.84
N LEU A 90 7.13 17.28 -2.87
CA LEU A 90 7.22 17.64 -1.44
C LEU A 90 8.42 18.55 -1.14
N ASN A 91 9.60 18.20 -1.66
CA ASN A 91 10.82 19.00 -1.45
C ASN A 91 10.77 20.39 -2.10
N SER A 92 9.87 20.61 -3.08
CA SER A 92 9.67 21.93 -3.66
C SER A 92 8.85 22.86 -2.76
N LEU A 93 8.11 22.32 -1.79
CA LEU A 93 7.27 23.10 -0.88
C LEU A 93 8.13 23.79 0.21
N PRO A 94 7.85 25.06 0.56
CA PRO A 94 8.66 25.83 1.52
C PRO A 94 8.83 25.17 2.90
N GLU A 95 7.82 24.42 3.33
CA GLU A 95 7.76 23.67 4.60
C GLU A 95 8.80 22.54 4.69
N PHE A 96 9.30 22.03 3.57
CA PHE A 96 10.33 21.00 3.52
C PHE A 96 11.71 21.53 3.09
N HIS A 97 11.88 22.84 2.84
CA HIS A 97 13.18 23.41 2.42
C HIS A 97 14.27 23.28 3.49
N HIS A 98 13.90 23.34 4.76
CA HIS A 98 14.84 23.20 5.89
C HIS A 98 15.14 21.73 6.23
N HIS A 99 14.23 20.82 5.88
CA HIS A 99 14.33 19.38 6.14
C HIS A 99 13.76 18.62 4.93
N PRO A 100 14.55 18.46 3.86
CA PRO A 100 14.07 17.78 2.65
C PRO A 100 13.78 16.32 2.94
N VAL A 101 12.62 15.88 2.45
CA VAL A 101 12.20 14.49 2.41
C VAL A 101 13.19 13.71 1.55
N SER A 102 13.88 12.76 2.16
CA SER A 102 14.59 11.70 1.42
C SER A 102 13.69 10.48 1.26
N PRO A 103 13.97 9.56 0.32
CA PRO A 103 13.27 8.28 0.27
C PRO A 103 13.34 7.50 1.59
N GLN A 104 14.43 7.69 2.35
CA GLN A 104 14.61 7.07 3.67
C GLN A 104 13.79 7.78 4.76
N PHE A 105 13.56 9.09 4.61
CA PHE A 105 12.65 9.88 5.45
C PHE A 105 11.22 9.37 5.32
N PHE A 106 10.76 8.99 4.13
CA PHE A 106 9.42 8.42 3.95
C PHE A 106 9.20 7.13 4.78
N VAL A 107 10.20 6.26 4.81
CA VAL A 107 10.18 5.05 5.66
C VAL A 107 10.19 5.39 7.15
N ALA A 108 10.85 6.49 7.55
CA ALA A 108 10.94 6.95 8.94
C ALA A 108 9.70 7.75 9.40
N GLU A 109 9.04 8.46 8.49
CA GLU A 109 7.84 9.27 8.72
C GLU A 109 6.62 8.37 8.99
N MET A 110 6.53 7.23 8.30
CA MET A 110 5.63 6.13 8.68
C MET A 110 5.76 5.76 10.18
N VAL A 111 6.96 5.88 10.75
CA VAL A 111 7.23 5.45 12.13
C VAL A 111 7.07 6.57 13.16
N SER A 112 7.21 7.83 12.76
CA SER A 112 7.41 8.95 13.71
C SER A 112 6.37 10.06 13.65
N GLY A 113 5.54 10.14 12.59
CA GLY A 113 4.35 10.99 12.51
C GLY A 113 4.57 12.49 12.78
N SER A 114 5.70 13.07 12.39
CA SER A 114 6.10 14.39 12.93
C SER A 114 5.87 15.58 12.00
N GLN A 115 5.74 15.39 10.68
CA GLN A 115 5.62 16.49 9.72
C GLN A 115 4.55 16.31 8.64
N LEU A 116 4.38 15.12 8.07
CA LEU A 116 3.44 14.91 6.95
C LEU A 116 2.03 14.52 7.37
N GLN A 117 1.86 13.98 8.59
CA GLN A 117 0.56 13.45 9.07
C GLN A 117 -0.13 12.60 8.01
N LEU A 118 0.62 11.71 7.35
CA LEU A 118 0.12 10.86 6.28
C LEU A 118 -0.90 9.88 6.89
N VAL A 119 -2.14 9.89 6.39
CA VAL A 119 -3.21 8.98 6.83
C VAL A 119 -3.59 8.12 5.64
N VAL A 120 -3.52 6.79 5.79
CA VAL A 120 -3.93 5.83 4.76
C VAL A 120 -5.39 5.47 4.95
N SER A 121 -6.21 5.71 3.94
CA SER A 121 -7.66 5.53 3.96
C SER A 121 -8.11 4.26 3.24
N SER A 122 -9.40 3.92 3.36
CA SER A 122 -10.00 2.82 2.58
C SER A 122 -9.96 3.10 1.08
N GLY A 123 -10.04 4.36 0.66
CA GLY A 123 -9.97 4.72 -0.76
C GLY A 123 -8.63 4.34 -1.38
N ASP A 124 -7.54 4.56 -0.64
CA ASP A 124 -6.19 4.26 -1.11
C ASP A 124 -5.96 2.75 -1.32
N PHE A 125 -6.48 1.92 -0.41
CA PHE A 125 -6.46 0.46 -0.57
C PHE A 125 -7.32 -0.02 -1.73
N LEU A 126 -8.50 0.57 -1.92
CA LEU A 126 -9.40 0.18 -3.02
C LEU A 126 -8.82 0.55 -4.39
N LEU A 127 -8.16 1.71 -4.50
CA LEU A 127 -7.42 2.10 -5.70
C LEU A 127 -6.27 1.13 -5.98
N ALA A 128 -5.46 0.82 -4.96
CA ALA A 128 -4.37 -0.14 -5.10
C ALA A 128 -4.87 -1.54 -5.52
N LEU A 129 -5.98 -2.03 -4.93
CA LEU A 129 -6.60 -3.30 -5.32
C LEU A 129 -7.07 -3.30 -6.78
N GLN A 130 -7.57 -2.18 -7.27
CA GLN A 130 -8.04 -2.06 -8.66
C GLN A 130 -6.91 -2.15 -9.68
N GLU A 131 -5.73 -1.65 -9.31
CA GLU A 131 -4.54 -1.60 -10.17
C GLU A 131 -3.67 -2.86 -10.07
N LEU A 132 -3.76 -3.59 -8.95
CA LEU A 132 -2.90 -4.73 -8.66
C LEU A 132 -3.29 -5.98 -9.45
N ILE A 133 -2.32 -6.56 -10.14
CA ILE A 133 -2.44 -7.83 -10.85
C ILE A 133 -1.82 -8.92 -9.97
N PRO A 134 -2.54 -10.02 -9.63
CA PRO A 134 -1.98 -11.12 -8.87
C PRO A 134 -0.72 -11.69 -9.54
N SER A 135 0.34 -11.87 -8.76
CA SER A 135 1.61 -12.43 -9.25
C SER A 135 1.54 -13.88 -9.70
N ILE A 136 0.57 -14.65 -9.18
CA ILE A 136 0.33 -16.06 -9.54
C ILE A 136 -1.10 -16.21 -10.06
N SER A 137 -1.26 -16.92 -11.18
CA SER A 137 -2.59 -17.24 -11.72
C SER A 137 -3.30 -18.34 -10.95
N GLU A 138 -4.64 -18.39 -11.02
CA GLU A 138 -5.42 -19.48 -10.40
C GLU A 138 -5.04 -20.87 -10.93
N SER A 139 -4.68 -20.96 -12.22
CA SER A 139 -4.23 -22.21 -12.84
C SER A 139 -2.89 -22.69 -12.27
N GLU A 140 -1.96 -21.77 -12.01
CA GLU A 140 -0.68 -22.11 -11.39
C GLU A 140 -0.87 -22.55 -9.94
N LEU A 141 -1.72 -21.84 -9.19
CA LEU A 141 -2.03 -22.20 -7.81
C LEU A 141 -2.66 -23.60 -7.71
N SER A 142 -3.61 -23.89 -8.60
CA SER A 142 -4.25 -25.22 -8.70
C SER A 142 -3.24 -26.31 -9.06
N HIS A 143 -2.30 -26.02 -9.96
CA HIS A 143 -1.23 -26.94 -10.32
C HIS A 143 -0.32 -27.27 -9.13
N TYR A 144 0.06 -26.28 -8.32
CA TYR A 144 0.85 -26.51 -7.11
C TYR A 144 0.08 -27.31 -6.05
N ALA A 145 -1.22 -27.08 -5.89
CA ALA A 145 -2.06 -27.85 -4.96
C ALA A 145 -2.12 -29.34 -5.34
N LEU A 146 -2.19 -29.65 -6.65
CA LEU A 146 -2.12 -31.03 -7.14
C LEU A 146 -0.78 -31.68 -6.78
N ILE A 147 0.34 -31.00 -7.03
CA ILE A 147 1.67 -31.51 -6.68
C ILE A 147 1.75 -31.78 -5.17
N GLN A 148 1.23 -30.90 -4.33
CA GLN A 148 1.25 -31.13 -2.88
C GLN A 148 0.51 -32.41 -2.47
N GLN A 149 -0.62 -32.73 -3.10
CA GLN A 149 -1.40 -33.95 -2.80
C GLN A 149 -0.65 -35.24 -3.17
N TYR A 150 0.16 -35.23 -4.22
CA TYR A 150 0.91 -36.43 -4.66
C TYR A 150 2.13 -36.75 -3.79
N TRP A 151 2.62 -35.77 -3.02
CA TRP A 151 3.86 -35.88 -2.26
C TRP A 151 3.66 -35.77 -0.73
N ASN A 152 2.40 -35.80 -0.28
CA ASN A 152 1.98 -36.00 1.11
C ASN A 152 1.53 -37.46 1.33
#